data_AF-A0A812I9G8-F1
#
_entry.id   AF-A0A812I9G8-F1
#
_cell.length_a   1.000
_cell.length_b   1.000
_cell.length_c   1.000
_cell.angle_alpha   90.00
_cell.angle_beta   90.00
_cell.angle_gamma   90.00
#
_symmetry.space_group_name_H-M   'P 1'
#
loop_
_entity.id
_entity.type
_entity.pdbx_description
1 polymer ?
#
loop_
_entity_poly.entity_id
_entity_poly.type
_entity_poly.pdbx_seq_one_letter_code
_entity_poly.pdbx_strand_id
1 'polypeptide(L)'
;MAQAVESLSQLPLAMVRLLAVLAAGALAAHPDGKGGGEPVPEAEREENAKRIPCPFLAGLYQEGILKPDEYGRVNSQHMKEAMMAAGSTVPNAIFPSFGTVRFKEDDLHQTKRHWDYGLIPSGVIDDFGLEKDLSTLWLNIMTMNVPDKCIDAAGHAAMPSKFPCNANPQHVQHGYSTTIRDPRYDAEDPTREKRYKDWIEPTLVKNMTLNATERVMTFEGFTALLARMTVEGDLSGEWSLKPNFEYDGSNVQHYHPHISQVNAEALYHWGPWLAWVGLWEAYGYPYPDGSKAKYMTESDLRRFLLHGKLPLGWSPKPFTLEDVGYTMIAFKGHQIPFGDLYSESLAKKFPLTSFLPKVLGAEWRYMRNYADNQRSLGFFEDNIVNPMPGPSALVV
;
A
#
# COMPACT_ATOMS: atom_id res chain seq x y z
N MET A 1 -9.34 0.66 45.98
CA MET A 1 -8.83 1.44 44.83
C MET A 1 -7.79 2.50 45.22
N ALA A 2 -7.82 3.10 46.41
CA ALA A 2 -6.80 4.09 46.81
C ALA A 2 -5.42 3.51 47.22
N GLN A 3 -5.33 2.23 47.59
CA GLN A 3 -4.05 1.61 48.03
C GLN A 3 -3.22 0.97 46.91
N ALA A 4 -3.75 0.88 45.68
CA ALA A 4 -3.01 0.30 44.54
C ALA A 4 -2.16 1.34 43.78
N VAL A 5 -2.35 2.63 44.04
CA VAL A 5 -1.65 3.72 43.34
C VAL A 5 -0.31 4.07 44.00
N GLU A 6 -0.14 3.80 45.29
CA GLU A 6 1.11 4.11 46.02
C GLU A 6 2.26 3.13 45.76
N SER A 7 2.01 1.92 45.24
CA SER A 7 3.07 0.91 45.03
C SER A 7 3.80 1.03 43.68
N LEU A 8 3.32 1.84 42.75
CA LEU A 8 3.92 2.01 41.41
C LEU A 8 5.01 3.09 41.36
N SER A 9 5.07 3.97 42.36
CA SER A 9 6.05 5.07 42.44
C SER A 9 7.44 4.63 42.91
N GLN A 10 7.60 3.38 43.37
CA GLN A 10 8.86 2.83 43.87
C GLN A 10 9.57 1.89 42.90
N LEU A 11 9.02 1.66 41.71
CA LEU A 11 9.67 0.82 40.71
C LEU A 11 10.78 1.58 39.97
N PRO A 12 11.96 0.99 39.77
CA PRO A 12 13.02 1.62 38.99
C PRO A 12 12.52 1.92 37.56
N LEU A 13 12.91 3.08 37.01
CA LEU A 13 12.41 3.61 35.73
C LEU A 13 12.51 2.61 34.56
N ALA A 14 13.49 1.70 34.60
CA ALA A 14 13.65 0.61 33.63
C ALA A 14 12.51 -0.44 33.69
N MET A 15 11.99 -0.71 34.88
CA MET A 15 10.92 -1.67 35.12
C MET A 15 9.53 -1.08 34.81
N VAL A 16 9.35 0.23 35.01
CA VAL A 16 8.17 0.98 34.53
C VAL A 16 8.13 0.99 33.00
N ARG A 17 9.27 1.14 32.32
CA ARG A 17 9.37 1.04 30.86
C ARG A 17 9.11 -0.38 30.36
N LEU A 18 9.62 -1.41 31.04
CA LEU A 18 9.35 -2.81 30.68
C LEU A 18 7.87 -3.17 30.86
N LEU A 19 7.23 -2.70 31.93
CA LEU A 19 5.79 -2.87 32.15
C LEU A 19 4.94 -2.08 31.16
N ALA A 20 5.37 -0.88 30.73
CA ALA A 20 4.71 -0.12 29.68
C ALA A 20 4.85 -0.77 28.29
N VAL A 21 6.00 -1.39 27.99
CA VAL A 21 6.22 -2.16 26.75
C VAL A 21 5.43 -3.47 26.77
N LEU A 22 5.34 -4.15 27.91
CA LEU A 22 4.52 -5.36 28.08
C LEU A 22 3.02 -5.02 28.07
N ALA A 23 2.60 -3.89 28.62
CA ALA A 23 1.22 -3.41 28.53
C ALA A 23 0.86 -2.94 27.12
N ALA A 24 1.77 -2.28 26.39
CA ALA A 24 1.58 -1.96 24.97
C ALA A 24 1.54 -3.21 24.07
N GLY A 25 2.33 -4.23 24.41
CA GLY A 25 2.29 -5.54 23.74
C GLY A 25 1.05 -6.38 24.09
N ALA A 26 0.50 -6.22 25.31
CA ALA A 26 -0.71 -6.92 25.75
C ALA A 26 -2.01 -6.21 25.33
N LEU A 27 -2.01 -4.88 25.16
CA LEU A 27 -3.14 -4.15 24.56
C LEU A 27 -3.24 -4.33 23.04
N ALA A 28 -2.21 -4.86 22.37
CA ALA A 28 -2.29 -5.27 20.97
C ALA A 28 -3.03 -6.61 20.76
N ALA A 29 -3.36 -7.32 21.85
CA ALA A 29 -4.25 -8.47 21.81
C ALA A 29 -5.70 -8.02 22.05
N HIS A 30 -6.29 -7.32 21.08
CA HIS A 30 -7.75 -7.12 21.07
C HIS A 30 -8.45 -8.45 20.74
N PRO A 31 -9.29 -9.02 21.62
CA PRO A 31 -9.88 -10.34 21.41
C PRO A 31 -11.02 -10.37 20.37
N ASP A 32 -11.56 -9.21 19.95
CA ASP A 32 -12.84 -9.17 19.24
C ASP A 32 -12.80 -8.42 17.90
N GLY A 33 -11.62 -8.30 17.27
CA GLY A 33 -11.50 -7.69 15.95
C GLY A 33 -12.27 -8.52 14.92
N LYS A 34 -13.50 -8.11 14.58
CA LYS A 34 -14.41 -8.72 13.60
C LYS A 34 -13.89 -8.67 12.14
N GLY A 35 -12.61 -8.94 11.94
CA GLY A 35 -11.90 -8.91 10.66
C GLY A 35 -10.50 -9.51 10.69
N GLY A 36 -10.00 -9.96 11.85
CA GLY A 36 -8.77 -10.73 11.94
C GLY A 36 -9.10 -12.21 11.97
N GLY A 37 -8.89 -12.93 10.87
CA GLY A 37 -9.07 -14.39 10.85
C GLY A 37 -8.19 -15.10 11.88
N GLU A 38 -8.44 -16.39 12.09
CA GLU A 38 -7.63 -17.22 12.99
C GLU A 38 -6.14 -17.22 12.56
N PRO A 39 -5.20 -17.39 13.51
CA PRO A 39 -3.79 -17.49 13.19
C PRO A 39 -3.49 -18.63 12.21
N VAL A 40 -3.13 -18.28 10.98
CA VAL A 40 -2.69 -19.24 9.94
C VAL A 40 -1.29 -19.76 10.28
N PRO A 41 -0.96 -21.06 10.13
CA PRO A 41 0.39 -21.59 10.37
C PRO A 41 1.47 -20.89 9.54
N GLU A 42 2.69 -20.74 10.08
CA GLU A 42 3.78 -20.00 9.42
C GLU A 42 4.10 -20.52 8.01
N ALA A 43 4.17 -21.84 7.82
CA ALA A 43 4.44 -22.44 6.50
C ALA A 43 3.36 -22.10 5.46
N GLU A 44 2.10 -22.00 5.90
CA GLU A 44 1.01 -21.59 5.02
C GLU A 44 1.05 -20.08 4.74
N ARG A 45 1.40 -19.25 5.75
CA ARG A 45 1.64 -17.82 5.53
C ARG A 45 2.78 -17.60 4.53
N GLU A 46 3.82 -18.42 4.59
CA GLU A 46 4.95 -18.31 3.67
C GLU A 46 4.56 -18.58 2.21
N GLU A 47 3.73 -19.59 1.98
CA GLU A 47 3.24 -19.91 0.64
C GLU A 47 2.24 -18.86 0.14
N ASN A 48 1.28 -18.47 0.96
CA ASN A 48 0.26 -17.50 0.59
C ASN A 48 0.84 -16.10 0.35
N ALA A 49 1.86 -15.69 1.12
CA ALA A 49 2.51 -14.40 0.96
C ALA A 49 3.09 -14.21 -0.45
N LYS A 50 3.57 -15.27 -1.11
CA LYS A 50 4.10 -15.21 -2.49
C LYS A 50 3.06 -14.68 -3.47
N ARG A 51 1.77 -14.90 -3.19
CA ARG A 51 0.65 -14.45 -4.03
C ARG A 51 0.29 -12.99 -3.80
N ILE A 52 0.72 -12.36 -2.71
CA ILE A 52 0.41 -10.95 -2.45
C ILE A 52 1.38 -10.07 -3.26
N PRO A 53 0.92 -9.32 -4.28
CA PRO A 53 1.79 -8.54 -5.15
C PRO A 53 2.42 -7.35 -4.43
N CYS A 54 1.69 -6.74 -3.48
CA CYS A 54 2.21 -5.64 -2.69
C CYS A 54 3.20 -6.16 -1.63
N PRO A 55 4.50 -5.82 -1.70
CA PRO A 55 5.50 -6.29 -0.74
C PRO A 55 5.20 -5.84 0.69
N PHE A 56 4.57 -4.66 0.85
CA PHE A 56 4.14 -4.14 2.15
C PHE A 56 3.09 -5.06 2.80
N LEU A 57 2.01 -5.38 2.08
CA LEU A 57 0.94 -6.25 2.58
C LEU A 57 1.43 -7.69 2.80
N ALA A 58 2.30 -8.19 1.91
CA ALA A 58 2.93 -9.50 2.09
C ALA A 58 3.74 -9.57 3.38
N GLY A 59 4.52 -8.50 3.66
CA GLY A 59 5.28 -8.29 4.89
C GLY A 59 4.41 -8.40 6.13
N LEU A 60 3.35 -7.59 6.19
CA LEU A 60 2.43 -7.60 7.33
C LEU A 60 1.73 -8.94 7.53
N TYR A 61 1.37 -9.63 6.45
CA TYR A 61 0.77 -10.95 6.52
C TYR A 61 1.74 -12.00 7.06
N GLN A 62 2.99 -12.04 6.57
CA GLN A 62 4.03 -12.97 7.03
C GLN A 62 4.29 -12.85 8.54
N GLU A 63 4.38 -11.61 9.03
CA GLU A 63 4.58 -11.30 10.45
C GLU A 63 3.32 -11.53 11.31
N GLY A 64 2.19 -11.93 10.71
CA GLY A 64 0.93 -12.17 11.41
C GLY A 64 0.24 -10.89 11.92
N ILE A 65 0.64 -9.72 11.41
CA ILE A 65 0.04 -8.42 11.71
C ILE A 65 -1.26 -8.27 10.92
N LEU A 66 -1.20 -8.54 9.62
CA LEU A 66 -2.37 -8.53 8.74
C LEU A 66 -2.96 -9.95 8.69
N LYS A 67 -4.23 -10.10 9.10
CA LYS A 67 -4.88 -11.40 9.35
C LYS A 67 -6.14 -11.49 8.50
N PRO A 68 -6.06 -12.00 7.26
CA PRO A 68 -7.25 -12.20 6.46
C PRO A 68 -8.18 -13.24 7.08
N ASP A 69 -9.47 -13.16 6.75
CA ASP A 69 -10.46 -14.20 7.03
C ASP A 69 -10.19 -15.49 6.22
N GLU A 70 -11.07 -16.49 6.38
CA GLU A 70 -11.00 -17.76 5.64
C GLU A 70 -11.07 -17.61 4.11
N TYR A 71 -11.53 -16.46 3.61
CA TYR A 71 -11.61 -16.13 2.18
C TYR A 71 -10.42 -15.30 1.68
N GLY A 72 -9.43 -15.00 2.53
CA GLY A 72 -8.28 -14.17 2.15
C GLY A 72 -8.55 -12.67 2.26
N ARG A 73 -9.63 -12.25 2.92
CA ARG A 73 -10.08 -10.86 2.97
C ARG A 73 -9.78 -10.18 4.29
N VAL A 74 -9.47 -8.89 4.23
CA VAL A 74 -9.30 -8.01 5.40
C VAL A 74 -10.28 -6.86 5.31
N ASN A 75 -10.84 -6.46 6.45
CA ASN A 75 -11.69 -5.27 6.50
C ASN A 75 -10.87 -3.98 6.70
N SER A 76 -11.47 -2.81 6.45
CA SER A 76 -10.74 -1.54 6.51
C SER A 76 -10.25 -1.18 7.91
N GLN A 77 -10.95 -1.60 8.97
CA GLN A 77 -10.48 -1.42 10.34
C GLN A 77 -9.20 -2.23 10.59
N HIS A 78 -9.19 -3.51 10.23
CA HIS A 78 -8.03 -4.40 10.38
C HIS A 78 -6.85 -3.92 9.52
N MET A 79 -7.10 -3.43 8.30
CA MET A 79 -6.07 -2.82 7.46
C MET A 79 -5.46 -1.59 8.14
N LYS A 80 -6.28 -0.71 8.75
CA LYS A 80 -5.80 0.48 9.46
C LYS A 80 -4.92 0.09 10.64
N GLU A 81 -5.37 -0.84 11.45
CA GLU A 81 -4.62 -1.34 12.60
C GLU A 81 -3.29 -1.97 12.18
N ALA A 82 -3.28 -2.76 11.10
CA ALA A 82 -2.07 -3.34 10.55
C ALA A 82 -1.10 -2.27 10.01
N MET A 83 -1.63 -1.21 9.39
CA MET A 83 -0.84 -0.05 8.94
C MET A 83 -0.24 0.71 10.12
N MET A 84 -1.00 0.89 11.20
CA MET A 84 -0.50 1.51 12.43
C MET A 84 0.55 0.67 13.14
N ALA A 85 0.40 -0.67 13.11
CA ALA A 85 1.41 -1.58 13.61
C ALA A 85 2.72 -1.50 12.81
N ALA A 86 2.68 -1.06 11.55
CA ALA A 86 3.87 -0.72 10.75
C ALA A 86 4.49 0.65 11.09
N GLY A 87 3.91 1.42 12.01
CA GLY A 87 4.35 2.76 12.37
C GLY A 87 3.62 3.89 11.65
N SER A 88 2.58 3.61 10.85
CA SER A 88 1.76 4.67 10.27
C SER A 88 0.97 5.39 11.37
N THR A 89 0.89 6.72 11.32
CA THR A 89 -0.04 7.47 12.17
C THR A 89 -1.50 7.17 11.78
N VAL A 90 -2.45 7.49 12.66
CA VAL A 90 -3.88 7.28 12.38
C VAL A 90 -4.34 7.93 11.06
N PRO A 91 -4.05 9.23 10.77
CA PRO A 91 -4.50 9.84 9.52
C PRO A 91 -3.86 9.18 8.29
N ASN A 92 -2.58 8.82 8.38
CA ASN A 92 -1.87 8.14 7.31
C ASN A 92 -2.36 6.70 7.10
N ALA A 93 -2.75 5.98 8.16
CA ALA A 93 -3.29 4.62 8.09
C ALA A 93 -4.72 4.58 7.53
N ILE A 94 -5.52 5.60 7.79
CA ILE A 94 -6.88 5.73 7.26
C ILE A 94 -6.88 5.86 5.74
N PHE A 95 -5.93 6.61 5.18
CA PHE A 95 -5.88 6.84 3.74
C PHE A 95 -5.82 5.54 2.90
N PRO A 96 -4.84 4.63 3.06
CA PRO A 96 -4.81 3.39 2.32
C PRO A 96 -5.95 2.47 2.75
N SER A 97 -6.33 2.44 4.03
CA SER A 97 -7.38 1.55 4.51
C SER A 97 -8.73 1.86 3.88
N PHE A 98 -9.10 3.13 3.75
CA PHE A 98 -10.29 3.50 2.99
C PHE A 98 -10.01 3.51 1.49
N GLY A 99 -8.94 4.14 1.03
CA GLY A 99 -8.66 4.30 -0.40
C GLY A 99 -8.62 2.97 -1.16
N THR A 100 -8.24 1.87 -0.49
CA THR A 100 -8.04 0.56 -1.11
C THR A 100 -9.12 -0.46 -0.78
N VAL A 101 -9.62 -0.48 0.46
CA VAL A 101 -10.60 -1.46 0.94
C VAL A 101 -12.01 -0.95 0.67
N ARG A 102 -12.67 -1.50 -0.37
CA ARG A 102 -13.87 -0.86 -0.98
C ARG A 102 -15.00 -1.81 -1.39
N PHE A 103 -14.99 -3.06 -0.93
CA PHE A 103 -16.04 -4.03 -1.26
C PHE A 103 -16.86 -4.37 -0.03
N LYS A 104 -18.11 -4.78 -0.21
CA LYS A 104 -18.93 -5.18 0.94
C LYS A 104 -18.55 -6.58 1.42
N GLU A 105 -18.92 -6.87 2.67
CA GLU A 105 -18.69 -8.17 3.30
C GLU A 105 -19.33 -9.34 2.53
N ASP A 106 -20.45 -9.11 1.85
CA ASP A 106 -21.14 -10.13 1.05
C ASP A 106 -20.62 -10.26 -0.39
N ASP A 107 -19.73 -9.37 -0.83
CA ASP A 107 -19.13 -9.38 -2.17
C ASP A 107 -17.80 -10.15 -2.18
N LEU A 108 -17.88 -11.47 -2.01
CA LEU A 108 -16.72 -12.37 -1.99
C LEU A 108 -15.86 -12.28 -3.25
N HIS A 109 -16.49 -12.01 -4.40
CA HIS A 109 -15.82 -11.91 -5.70
C HIS A 109 -15.42 -10.48 -6.06
N GLN A 110 -15.64 -9.52 -5.15
CA GLN A 110 -15.28 -8.13 -5.33
C GLN A 110 -15.79 -7.56 -6.66
N THR A 111 -17.04 -7.83 -7.00
CA THR A 111 -17.70 -7.42 -8.26
C THR A 111 -18.07 -5.95 -8.31
N LYS A 112 -18.29 -5.31 -7.15
CA LYS A 112 -18.70 -3.92 -7.06
C LYS A 112 -17.88 -3.13 -6.05
N ARG A 113 -17.17 -2.12 -6.55
CA ARG A 113 -16.50 -1.12 -5.73
C ARG A 113 -17.50 -0.07 -5.23
N HIS A 114 -17.41 0.28 -3.94
CA HIS A 114 -18.28 1.24 -3.27
C HIS A 114 -17.53 2.51 -2.84
N TRP A 115 -17.77 3.62 -3.54
CA TRP A 115 -17.31 4.97 -3.15
C TRP A 115 -18.31 5.75 -2.31
N ASP A 116 -19.48 5.16 -2.04
CA ASP A 116 -20.61 5.72 -1.30
C ASP A 116 -20.20 6.31 0.07
N TYR A 117 -19.06 5.89 0.61
CA TYR A 117 -18.51 6.29 1.90
C TYR A 117 -17.51 7.48 1.84
N GLY A 118 -17.04 7.89 0.66
CA GLY A 118 -15.96 8.88 0.51
C GLY A 118 -14.57 8.37 0.97
N LEU A 119 -13.50 9.11 0.68
CA LEU A 119 -12.14 8.85 1.19
C LEU A 119 -11.99 9.30 2.65
N ILE A 120 -12.62 10.43 2.94
CA ILE A 120 -12.88 10.91 4.28
C ILE A 120 -14.39 11.02 4.30
N PRO A 121 -15.11 9.98 4.75
CA PRO A 121 -16.49 10.19 5.12
C PRO A 121 -16.54 11.48 5.95
N SER A 122 -17.39 12.43 5.57
CA SER A 122 -17.91 13.36 6.57
C SER A 122 -18.34 12.50 7.76
N GLY A 123 -17.60 12.60 8.86
CA GLY A 123 -17.79 11.74 10.03
C GLY A 123 -16.89 10.51 10.20
N VAL A 124 -15.70 10.36 9.58
CA VAL A 124 -14.71 9.36 10.10
C VAL A 124 -14.43 9.65 11.56
N ILE A 125 -14.31 10.93 11.88
CA ILE A 125 -14.42 11.47 13.22
C ILE A 125 -15.78 12.16 13.25
N ASP A 126 -16.70 11.70 14.09
CA ASP A 126 -17.99 12.35 14.26
C ASP A 126 -17.83 13.77 14.86
N ASP A 127 -18.94 14.51 14.97
CA ASP A 127 -18.93 15.87 15.53
C ASP A 127 -18.42 15.94 16.99
N PHE A 128 -18.24 14.79 17.65
CA PHE A 128 -17.75 14.63 19.02
C PHE A 128 -16.30 14.12 19.10
N GLY A 129 -15.63 13.88 17.97
CA GLY A 129 -14.24 13.41 17.99
C GLY A 129 -14.09 11.88 17.97
N LEU A 130 -15.17 11.10 17.82
CA LEU A 130 -15.14 9.64 17.85
C LEU A 130 -14.96 9.04 16.47
N GLU A 131 -14.07 8.06 16.39
CA GLU A 131 -13.82 7.34 15.14
C GLU A 131 -14.99 6.41 14.80
N LYS A 132 -15.56 6.51 13.60
CA LYS A 132 -16.56 5.55 13.11
C LYS A 132 -15.94 4.17 12.93
N ASP A 133 -16.75 3.15 13.10
CA ASP A 133 -16.37 1.77 12.80
C ASP A 133 -16.07 1.63 11.30
N LEU A 134 -14.86 1.19 10.98
CA LEU A 134 -14.38 1.01 9.62
C LEU A 134 -14.51 -0.43 9.14
N SER A 135 -15.18 -1.32 9.87
CA SER A 135 -15.25 -2.76 9.54
C SER A 135 -16.18 -3.12 8.36
N THR A 136 -16.82 -2.15 7.72
CA THR A 136 -17.88 -2.39 6.72
C THR A 136 -17.38 -2.70 5.31
N LEU A 137 -16.12 -2.37 5.02
CA LEU A 137 -15.51 -2.60 3.71
C LEU A 137 -14.40 -3.63 3.82
N TRP A 138 -14.24 -4.43 2.76
CA TRP A 138 -13.37 -5.60 2.67
C TRP A 138 -12.53 -5.57 1.40
N LEU A 139 -11.37 -6.23 1.45
CA LEU A 139 -10.42 -6.40 0.35
C LEU A 139 -9.84 -7.81 0.41
N ASN A 140 -9.92 -8.57 -0.68
CA ASN A 140 -9.19 -9.83 -0.79
C ASN A 140 -7.72 -9.56 -1.16
N ILE A 141 -6.80 -9.74 -0.21
CA ILE A 141 -5.37 -9.52 -0.45
C ILE A 141 -4.70 -10.70 -1.16
N MET A 142 -5.38 -11.85 -1.22
CA MET A 142 -4.85 -13.09 -1.81
C MET A 142 -5.13 -13.22 -3.31
N THR A 143 -6.08 -12.45 -3.84
CA THR A 143 -6.53 -12.51 -5.24
C THR A 143 -6.38 -11.15 -5.93
N MET A 144 -5.26 -10.49 -5.69
CA MET A 144 -4.91 -9.20 -6.30
C MET A 144 -4.09 -9.35 -7.59
N ASN A 145 -4.05 -10.52 -8.23
CA ASN A 145 -3.29 -10.72 -9.48
C ASN A 145 -4.19 -11.16 -10.63
N VAL A 146 -3.76 -10.87 -11.86
CA VAL A 146 -4.47 -11.26 -13.08
C VAL A 146 -4.81 -12.77 -13.13
N PRO A 147 -3.93 -13.70 -12.71
CA PRO A 147 -4.27 -15.13 -12.66
C PRO A 147 -5.41 -15.49 -11.71
N ASP A 148 -5.81 -14.62 -10.78
CA ASP A 148 -6.93 -14.83 -9.86
C ASP A 148 -8.25 -14.21 -10.38
N LYS A 149 -8.25 -13.71 -11.64
CA LYS A 149 -9.45 -13.13 -12.28
C LYS A 149 -10.54 -14.19 -12.46
N CYS A 150 -11.80 -13.83 -12.17
CA CYS A 150 -12.94 -14.70 -12.48
C CYS A 150 -13.06 -14.98 -14.00
N ILE A 151 -13.20 -16.25 -14.38
CA ILE A 151 -13.11 -16.73 -15.79
C ILE A 151 -14.48 -17.10 -16.38
N ASP A 152 -15.46 -17.55 -15.59
CA ASP A 152 -16.78 -17.94 -16.09
C ASP A 152 -17.93 -17.65 -15.13
N ALA A 153 -19.15 -17.76 -15.66
CA ALA A 153 -20.41 -17.61 -14.95
C ALA A 153 -20.74 -18.78 -14.01
N ALA A 154 -20.12 -19.94 -14.29
CA ALA A 154 -20.33 -21.17 -13.54
C ALA A 154 -19.67 -21.09 -12.15
N GLY A 155 -18.90 -20.02 -11.88
CA GLY A 155 -18.38 -19.76 -10.56
C GLY A 155 -17.39 -20.83 -10.18
N HIS A 156 -16.29 -20.96 -10.94
CA HIS A 156 -15.06 -21.49 -10.35
C HIS A 156 -14.65 -20.56 -9.18
N ALA A 157 -15.29 -20.80 -8.04
CA ALA A 157 -15.22 -20.00 -6.82
C ALA A 157 -13.92 -20.24 -6.05
N ALA A 158 -13.07 -21.15 -6.54
CA ALA A 158 -11.72 -21.35 -6.04
C ALA A 158 -10.76 -21.33 -7.23
N MET A 159 -9.98 -20.25 -7.31
CA MET A 159 -8.85 -20.17 -8.24
C MET A 159 -7.76 -21.17 -7.81
N PRO A 160 -6.66 -21.35 -8.56
CA PRO A 160 -5.50 -22.11 -8.08
C PRO A 160 -4.96 -21.65 -6.71
N SER A 161 -5.38 -20.47 -6.25
CA SER A 161 -5.15 -19.91 -4.93
C SER A 161 -6.04 -20.44 -3.81
N LYS A 162 -7.07 -21.25 -4.12
CA LYS A 162 -8.10 -21.77 -3.18
C LYS A 162 -9.01 -20.69 -2.57
N PHE A 163 -8.76 -19.41 -2.88
CA PHE A 163 -9.59 -18.29 -2.48
C PHE A 163 -10.64 -17.94 -3.56
N PRO A 164 -11.73 -17.23 -3.20
CA PRO A 164 -12.68 -16.68 -4.15
C PRO A 164 -11.98 -15.91 -5.27
N CYS A 165 -12.32 -16.22 -6.52
CA CYS A 165 -11.84 -15.43 -7.65
C CYS A 165 -12.21 -13.95 -7.49
N ASN A 166 -11.42 -13.06 -8.08
CA ASN A 166 -11.65 -11.63 -8.05
C ASN A 166 -12.14 -11.13 -9.41
N ALA A 167 -13.23 -10.37 -9.46
CA ALA A 167 -13.69 -9.72 -10.69
C ALA A 167 -12.83 -8.49 -11.06
N ASN A 168 -12.16 -7.92 -10.06
CA ASN A 168 -11.34 -6.72 -10.14
C ASN A 168 -9.92 -6.94 -9.56
N PRO A 169 -9.13 -7.93 -10.02
CA PRO A 169 -7.80 -8.18 -9.46
C PRO A 169 -6.81 -7.03 -9.71
N GLN A 170 -7.10 -6.18 -10.72
CA GLN A 170 -6.35 -4.96 -11.02
C GLN A 170 -6.72 -3.77 -10.12
N HIS A 171 -7.80 -3.86 -9.32
CA HIS A 171 -8.17 -2.83 -8.36
C HIS A 171 -7.09 -2.68 -7.29
N VAL A 172 -6.85 -1.43 -6.84
CA VAL A 172 -5.74 -1.05 -5.94
C VAL A 172 -4.34 -1.18 -6.54
N GLN A 173 -4.18 -1.83 -7.69
CA GLN A 173 -2.88 -1.85 -8.33
C GLN A 173 -2.56 -0.47 -8.89
N HIS A 174 -1.36 0.02 -8.56
CA HIS A 174 -0.89 1.32 -8.98
C HIS A 174 -0.67 1.38 -10.50
N GLY A 175 -0.48 2.57 -11.06
CA GLY A 175 -0.33 2.78 -12.51
C GLY A 175 0.81 2.00 -13.17
N TYR A 176 1.84 1.63 -12.42
CA TYR A 176 2.89 0.72 -12.87
C TYR A 176 3.56 0.03 -11.68
N SER A 177 4.15 -1.13 -11.94
CA SER A 177 4.89 -1.89 -10.94
C SER A 177 6.11 -2.62 -11.53
N THR A 178 7.03 -3.06 -10.68
CA THR A 178 7.98 -4.09 -11.09
C THR A 178 7.24 -5.41 -11.25
N THR A 179 7.78 -6.34 -12.04
CA THR A 179 7.20 -7.68 -12.16
C THR A 179 7.64 -8.64 -11.05
N ILE A 180 8.47 -8.23 -10.08
CA ILE A 180 9.15 -9.15 -9.14
C ILE A 180 8.17 -10.06 -8.37
N ARG A 181 7.06 -9.52 -7.87
CA ARG A 181 6.07 -10.27 -7.07
C ARG A 181 4.89 -10.80 -7.86
N ASP A 182 4.92 -10.67 -9.17
CA ASP A 182 3.82 -11.09 -10.03
C ASP A 182 3.90 -12.59 -10.33
N PRO A 183 2.89 -13.39 -9.93
CA PRO A 183 2.91 -14.83 -10.11
C PRO A 183 2.84 -15.26 -11.59
N ARG A 184 2.44 -14.38 -12.53
CA ARG A 184 2.43 -14.70 -13.97
C ARG A 184 3.79 -15.14 -14.49
N TYR A 185 4.88 -14.64 -13.90
CA TYR A 185 6.24 -14.94 -14.34
C TYR A 185 6.96 -15.95 -13.42
N ASP A 186 6.29 -16.48 -12.39
CA ASP A 186 6.90 -17.46 -11.47
C ASP A 186 7.19 -18.82 -12.16
N ALA A 187 6.50 -19.14 -13.26
CA ALA A 187 6.81 -20.35 -14.05
C ALA A 187 8.21 -20.29 -14.70
N GLU A 188 8.66 -19.09 -15.10
CA GLU A 188 9.97 -18.88 -15.74
C GLU A 188 11.06 -18.46 -14.74
N ASP A 189 10.66 -17.82 -13.64
CA ASP A 189 11.55 -17.30 -12.59
C ASP A 189 10.95 -17.58 -11.19
N PRO A 190 10.91 -18.85 -10.74
CA PRO A 190 10.20 -19.27 -9.53
C PRO A 190 10.81 -18.71 -8.24
N THR A 191 12.10 -18.38 -8.26
CA THR A 191 12.79 -17.73 -7.13
C THR A 191 12.74 -16.21 -7.20
N ARG A 192 12.24 -15.64 -8.31
CA ARG A 192 12.17 -14.19 -8.59
C ARG A 192 13.54 -13.49 -8.70
N GLU A 193 14.63 -14.27 -8.66
CA GLU A 193 16.00 -13.75 -8.63
C GLU A 193 16.38 -13.10 -9.95
N LYS A 194 15.89 -13.62 -11.08
CA LYS A 194 16.17 -13.02 -12.39
C LYS A 194 15.54 -11.63 -12.47
N ARG A 195 14.28 -11.50 -12.05
CA ARG A 195 13.58 -10.20 -12.01
C ARG A 195 14.19 -9.24 -10.99
N TYR A 196 14.64 -9.71 -9.83
CA TYR A 196 15.34 -8.87 -8.86
C TYR A 196 16.67 -8.33 -9.41
N LYS A 197 17.44 -9.18 -10.08
CA LYS A 197 18.69 -8.78 -10.75
C LYS A 197 18.46 -7.74 -11.83
N ASP A 198 17.37 -7.87 -12.58
CA ASP A 198 17.03 -6.91 -13.61
C ASP A 198 16.58 -5.57 -13.01
N TRP A 199 15.60 -5.58 -12.12
CA TRP A 199 14.99 -4.36 -11.58
C TRP A 199 15.83 -3.65 -10.53
N ILE A 200 16.38 -4.39 -9.56
CA ILE A 200 16.92 -3.83 -8.32
C ILE A 200 18.43 -3.68 -8.37
N GLU A 201 19.18 -4.69 -8.78
CA GLU A 201 20.65 -4.62 -8.72
C GLU A 201 21.29 -3.41 -9.42
N PRO A 202 20.80 -2.91 -10.57
CA PRO A 202 21.34 -1.72 -11.23
C PRO A 202 21.20 -0.44 -10.40
N THR A 203 20.31 -0.44 -9.40
CA THR A 203 20.03 0.70 -8.53
C THR A 203 20.83 0.66 -7.22
N LEU A 204 21.57 -0.42 -6.99
CA LEU A 204 22.34 -0.63 -5.78
C LEU A 204 23.77 -0.11 -5.92
N VAL A 205 24.28 0.53 -4.88
CA VAL A 205 25.66 1.01 -4.82
C VAL A 205 26.38 0.47 -3.59
N LYS A 206 27.69 0.26 -3.70
CA LYS A 206 28.55 0.04 -2.53
C LYS A 206 28.88 1.39 -1.92
N ASN A 207 28.18 1.75 -0.85
CA ASN A 207 28.36 3.06 -0.24
C ASN A 207 29.24 2.97 1.02
N MET A 208 30.50 3.39 0.89
CA MET A 208 31.46 3.38 2.00
C MET A 208 31.19 4.48 3.04
N THR A 209 30.48 5.57 2.70
CA THR A 209 30.18 6.63 3.67
C THR A 209 29.09 6.22 4.66
N LEU A 210 28.28 5.22 4.31
CA LEU A 210 27.24 4.65 5.17
C LEU A 210 27.76 3.58 6.13
N ASN A 211 29.05 3.22 6.04
CA ASN A 211 29.62 2.04 6.71
C ASN A 211 28.80 0.75 6.47
N ALA A 212 28.07 0.68 5.35
CA ALA A 212 27.26 -0.47 5.01
C ALA A 212 28.18 -1.64 4.63
N THR A 213 27.92 -2.82 5.21
CA THR A 213 28.65 -4.06 4.90
C THR A 213 28.22 -4.70 3.59
N GLU A 214 27.16 -4.18 2.97
CA GLU A 214 26.55 -4.69 1.75
C GLU A 214 26.18 -3.54 0.79
N ARG A 215 25.71 -3.88 -0.42
CA ARG A 215 25.17 -2.86 -1.34
C ARG A 215 23.87 -2.31 -0.77
N VAL A 216 23.59 -1.05 -1.08
CA VAL A 216 22.37 -0.37 -0.62
C VAL A 216 21.70 0.34 -1.78
N MET A 217 20.38 0.47 -1.73
CA MET A 217 19.65 1.42 -2.55
C MET A 217 19.65 2.75 -1.81
N THR A 218 20.25 3.77 -2.43
CA THR A 218 20.16 5.16 -1.94
C THR A 218 18.93 5.85 -2.53
N PHE A 219 18.69 7.10 -2.13
CA PHE A 219 17.60 7.89 -2.71
C PHE A 219 17.73 8.04 -4.23
N GLU A 220 18.94 8.18 -4.77
CA GLU A 220 19.21 8.23 -6.21
C GLU A 220 18.92 6.90 -6.90
N GLY A 221 19.31 5.76 -6.29
CA GLY A 221 18.98 4.43 -6.81
C GLY A 221 17.47 4.20 -6.86
N PHE A 222 16.77 4.59 -5.79
CA PHE A 222 15.31 4.50 -5.70
C PHE A 222 14.62 5.41 -6.72
N THR A 223 15.13 6.63 -6.93
CA THR A 223 14.71 7.56 -8.00
C THR A 223 14.83 6.91 -9.37
N ALA A 224 15.97 6.27 -9.66
CA ALA A 224 16.21 5.59 -10.93
C ALA A 224 15.27 4.40 -11.14
N LEU A 225 14.95 3.65 -10.07
CA LEU A 225 13.97 2.56 -10.13
C LEU A 225 12.59 3.08 -10.56
N LEU A 226 12.07 4.11 -9.89
CA LEU A 226 10.76 4.69 -10.19
C LEU A 226 10.70 5.26 -11.62
N ALA A 227 11.78 5.92 -12.06
CA ALA A 227 11.90 6.44 -13.42
C ALA A 227 11.79 5.32 -14.46
N ARG A 228 12.53 4.22 -14.26
CA ARG A 228 12.49 3.06 -15.14
C ARG A 228 11.11 2.39 -15.16
N MET A 229 10.52 2.15 -13.99
CA MET A 229 9.20 1.54 -13.87
C MET A 229 8.09 2.31 -14.60
N THR A 230 8.23 3.63 -14.70
CA THR A 230 7.26 4.49 -15.41
C THR A 230 7.17 4.16 -16.91
N VAL A 231 8.25 3.63 -17.50
CA VAL A 231 8.37 3.36 -18.95
C VAL A 231 8.36 1.86 -19.25
N GLU A 232 9.00 1.06 -18.39
CA GLU A 232 9.24 -0.37 -18.61
C GLU A 232 8.43 -1.26 -17.66
N GLY A 233 7.69 -0.68 -16.71
CA GLY A 233 6.96 -1.42 -15.69
C GLY A 233 5.77 -2.20 -16.25
N ASP A 234 5.23 -3.10 -15.43
CA ASP A 234 3.96 -3.73 -15.72
C ASP A 234 2.82 -2.72 -15.54
N LEU A 235 2.03 -2.56 -16.60
CA LEU A 235 0.93 -1.58 -16.70
C LEU A 235 -0.43 -2.28 -16.55
N SER A 236 -0.52 -3.32 -15.72
CA SER A 236 -1.76 -4.08 -15.55
C SER A 236 -2.71 -3.49 -14.50
N GLY A 237 -2.31 -2.46 -13.77
CA GLY A 237 -3.14 -1.85 -12.73
C GLY A 237 -4.29 -1.00 -13.27
N GLU A 238 -5.30 -0.73 -12.44
CA GLU A 238 -6.46 0.06 -12.85
C GLU A 238 -6.08 1.51 -13.24
N TRP A 239 -5.02 2.04 -12.62
CA TRP A 239 -4.52 3.39 -12.86
C TRP A 239 -3.51 3.46 -14.02
N SER A 240 -3.34 2.38 -14.79
CA SER A 240 -2.34 2.28 -15.84
C SER A 240 -2.78 2.93 -17.16
N LEU A 241 -1.92 3.80 -17.70
CA LEU A 241 -1.96 4.26 -19.08
C LEU A 241 -1.24 3.25 -19.99
N LYS A 242 -1.31 3.46 -21.30
CA LYS A 242 -0.48 2.72 -22.27
C LYS A 242 1.00 3.16 -22.18
N PRO A 243 1.97 2.41 -22.76
CA PRO A 243 3.40 2.74 -22.74
C PRO A 243 3.79 4.12 -23.33
N ASN A 244 2.88 4.79 -24.03
CA ASN A 244 3.00 6.14 -24.59
C ASN A 244 2.16 7.20 -23.84
N PHE A 245 1.70 6.89 -22.63
CA PHE A 245 0.79 7.72 -21.82
C PHE A 245 -0.57 7.99 -22.46
N GLU A 246 -0.98 7.18 -23.45
CA GLU A 246 -2.27 7.33 -24.11
C GLU A 246 -3.41 6.86 -23.20
N TYR A 247 -4.44 7.71 -23.06
CA TYR A 247 -5.65 7.43 -22.29
C TYR A 247 -6.60 6.48 -23.02
N ASP A 248 -6.78 6.66 -24.33
CA ASP A 248 -7.70 5.82 -25.10
C ASP A 248 -7.23 4.37 -25.13
N GLY A 249 -8.14 3.44 -24.82
CA GLY A 249 -7.86 2.01 -24.68
C GLY A 249 -6.96 1.63 -23.49
N SER A 250 -6.74 2.54 -22.54
CA SER A 250 -5.99 2.24 -21.30
C SER A 250 -6.86 1.58 -20.23
N ASN A 251 -6.22 1.06 -19.17
CA ASN A 251 -6.95 0.58 -17.99
C ASN A 251 -7.64 1.73 -17.26
N VAL A 252 -7.02 2.92 -17.20
CA VAL A 252 -7.69 4.09 -16.60
C VAL A 252 -8.99 4.39 -17.32
N GLN A 253 -9.02 4.39 -18.66
CA GLN A 253 -10.27 4.62 -19.39
C GLN A 253 -11.31 3.52 -19.13
N HIS A 254 -10.88 2.26 -19.03
CA HIS A 254 -11.78 1.14 -18.77
C HIS A 254 -12.43 1.24 -17.37
N TYR A 255 -11.63 1.49 -16.34
CA TYR A 255 -12.07 1.51 -14.94
C TYR A 255 -12.61 2.87 -14.50
N HIS A 256 -12.21 3.95 -15.18
CA HIS A 256 -12.48 5.34 -14.81
C HIS A 256 -12.84 6.21 -16.01
N PRO A 257 -13.93 5.89 -16.73
CA PRO A 257 -14.26 6.53 -18.02
C PRO A 257 -14.57 8.03 -17.93
N HIS A 258 -14.91 8.55 -16.73
CA HIS A 258 -15.22 9.97 -16.52
C HIS A 258 -13.97 10.83 -16.31
N ILE A 259 -12.81 10.22 -16.07
CA ILE A 259 -11.57 10.96 -15.82
C ILE A 259 -11.02 11.52 -17.14
N SER A 260 -10.67 12.81 -17.15
CA SER A 260 -9.99 13.42 -18.30
C SER A 260 -8.56 12.90 -18.46
N GLN A 261 -8.01 12.88 -19.68
CA GLN A 261 -6.61 12.46 -19.92
C GLN A 261 -5.59 13.16 -19.01
N VAL A 262 -5.71 14.49 -18.82
CA VAL A 262 -4.80 15.25 -17.95
C VAL A 262 -4.84 14.75 -16.51
N ASN A 263 -6.01 14.38 -16.02
CA ASN A 263 -6.15 13.82 -14.68
C ASN A 263 -5.66 12.36 -14.62
N ALA A 264 -5.87 11.58 -15.69
CA ALA A 264 -5.38 10.21 -15.80
C ALA A 264 -3.85 10.14 -15.74
N GLU A 265 -3.14 11.02 -16.45
CA GLU A 265 -1.67 11.16 -16.39
C GLU A 265 -1.20 11.48 -14.96
N ALA A 266 -1.91 12.36 -14.25
CA ALA A 266 -1.59 12.68 -12.86
C ALA A 266 -1.67 11.44 -11.95
N LEU A 267 -2.76 10.69 -12.05
CA LEU A 267 -3.01 9.50 -11.23
C LEU A 267 -2.07 8.34 -11.57
N TYR A 268 -1.76 8.18 -12.85
CA TYR A 268 -0.79 7.21 -13.37
C TYR A 268 0.56 7.34 -12.67
N HIS A 269 1.09 8.56 -12.57
CA HIS A 269 2.40 8.79 -11.93
C HIS A 269 2.32 8.74 -10.42
N TRP A 270 1.28 9.33 -9.84
CA TRP A 270 1.25 9.61 -8.42
C TRP A 270 1.01 8.36 -7.56
N GLY A 271 0.13 7.44 -7.99
CA GLY A 271 -0.22 6.25 -7.21
C GLY A 271 0.97 5.36 -6.86
N PRO A 272 1.79 4.94 -7.86
CA PRO A 272 2.98 4.12 -7.61
C PRO A 272 3.99 4.81 -6.69
N TRP A 273 4.19 6.12 -6.87
CA TRP A 273 5.15 6.89 -6.09
C TRP A 273 4.76 6.92 -4.63
N LEU A 274 3.50 7.23 -4.34
CA LEU A 274 3.01 7.26 -2.97
C LEU A 274 3.27 5.91 -2.26
N ALA A 275 2.96 4.80 -2.92
CA ALA A 275 3.12 3.47 -2.34
C ALA A 275 4.59 3.13 -2.06
N TRP A 276 5.46 3.40 -3.02
CA TRP A 276 6.89 3.16 -2.87
C TRP A 276 7.56 4.11 -1.87
N VAL A 277 7.17 5.39 -1.85
CA VAL A 277 7.67 6.35 -0.85
C VAL A 277 7.13 6.00 0.54
N GLY A 278 5.89 5.53 0.66
CA GLY A 278 5.37 5.01 1.93
C GLY A 278 6.22 3.84 2.46
N LEU A 279 6.61 2.90 1.59
CA LEU A 279 7.52 1.80 1.94
C LEU A 279 8.90 2.35 2.36
N TRP A 280 9.44 3.32 1.60
CA TRP A 280 10.71 3.97 1.90
C TRP A 280 10.69 4.70 3.25
N GLU A 281 9.59 5.38 3.58
CA GLU A 281 9.43 6.09 4.84
C GLU A 281 9.31 5.13 6.02
N ALA A 282 8.54 4.06 5.87
CA ALA A 282 8.32 3.04 6.89
C ALA A 282 9.60 2.23 7.22
N TYR A 283 10.43 1.94 6.22
CA TYR A 283 11.49 0.93 6.35
C TYR A 283 12.90 1.39 6.01
N GLY A 284 13.07 2.59 5.44
CA GLY A 284 14.37 3.16 5.16
C GLY A 284 15.16 3.46 6.44
N TYR A 285 16.45 3.12 6.42
CA TYR A 285 17.39 3.49 7.47
C TYR A 285 17.85 4.94 7.29
N PRO A 286 17.86 5.75 8.36
CA PRO A 286 18.43 7.09 8.27
C PRO A 286 19.94 7.01 7.99
N TYR A 287 20.46 8.01 7.27
CA TYR A 287 21.90 8.13 7.07
C TYR A 287 22.61 8.42 8.42
N PRO A 288 23.81 7.86 8.66
CA PRO A 288 24.57 8.09 9.89
C PRO A 288 25.02 9.56 10.09
N ASP A 289 25.04 10.35 9.03
CA ASP A 289 25.43 11.77 9.06
C ASP A 289 24.36 12.71 9.63
N GLY A 290 23.20 12.18 10.02
CA GLY A 290 22.08 12.94 10.56
C GLY A 290 21.28 13.70 9.50
N SER A 291 21.57 13.51 8.21
CA SER A 291 20.72 14.01 7.14
C SER A 291 19.35 13.32 7.14
N LYS A 292 18.37 13.93 6.48
CA LYS A 292 17.05 13.31 6.26
C LYS A 292 17.07 12.22 5.19
N ALA A 293 18.23 11.96 4.57
CA ALA A 293 18.36 10.91 3.59
C ALA A 293 18.15 9.54 4.25
N LYS A 294 17.54 8.63 3.49
CA LYS A 294 17.31 7.25 3.89
C LYS A 294 17.92 6.31 2.84
N TYR A 295 18.23 5.09 3.25
CA TYR A 295 18.64 4.01 2.35
C TYR A 295 17.98 2.71 2.76
N MET A 296 17.95 1.74 1.85
CA MET A 296 17.57 0.35 2.16
C MET A 296 18.74 -0.58 1.82
N THR A 297 19.01 -1.54 2.69
CA THR A 297 20.03 -2.56 2.42
C THR A 297 19.54 -3.54 1.36
N GLU A 298 20.46 -4.14 0.62
CA GLU A 298 20.13 -5.19 -0.34
C GLU A 298 19.42 -6.37 0.35
N SER A 299 19.88 -6.76 1.53
CA SER A 299 19.27 -7.82 2.35
C SER A 299 17.80 -7.54 2.66
N ASP A 300 17.44 -6.32 3.05
CA ASP A 300 16.06 -5.96 3.34
C ASP A 300 15.21 -5.83 2.09
N LEU A 301 15.76 -5.31 0.99
CA LEU A 301 15.09 -5.30 -0.32
C LEU A 301 14.77 -6.72 -0.80
N ARG A 302 15.70 -7.66 -0.64
CA ARG A 302 15.48 -9.09 -0.93
C ARG A 302 14.37 -9.66 -0.06
N ARG A 303 14.38 -9.38 1.26
CA ARG A 303 13.33 -9.81 2.19
C ARG A 303 11.95 -9.34 1.74
N PHE A 304 11.79 -8.06 1.41
CA PHE A 304 10.51 -7.52 0.95
C PHE A 304 10.09 -8.09 -0.40
N LEU A 305 10.95 -7.92 -1.41
CA LEU A 305 10.55 -8.10 -2.80
C LEU A 305 10.48 -9.58 -3.17
N LEU A 306 11.40 -10.41 -2.68
CA LEU A 306 11.39 -11.85 -2.98
C LEU A 306 10.47 -12.59 -2.00
N HIS A 307 10.65 -12.35 -0.70
CA HIS A 307 10.07 -13.21 0.34
C HIS A 307 8.81 -12.63 0.99
N GLY A 308 8.51 -11.36 0.72
CA GLY A 308 7.39 -10.67 1.37
C GLY A 308 7.57 -10.58 2.88
N LYS A 309 8.80 -10.47 3.38
CA LYS A 309 9.12 -10.36 4.81
C LYS A 309 9.57 -8.94 5.13
N LEU A 310 9.24 -8.47 6.33
CA LEU A 310 9.73 -7.18 6.84
C LEU A 310 11.25 -7.21 7.07
N PRO A 311 11.92 -6.05 7.22
CA PRO A 311 13.37 -5.96 7.43
C PRO A 311 13.78 -6.72 8.68
N LEU A 312 14.98 -7.27 8.70
CA LEU A 312 15.42 -8.04 9.86
C LEU A 312 15.64 -7.12 11.07
N GLY A 313 15.07 -7.47 12.21
CA GLY A 313 15.19 -6.65 13.43
C GLY A 313 14.47 -5.29 13.33
N TRP A 314 13.58 -5.15 12.35
CA TRP A 314 12.73 -3.97 12.22
C TRP A 314 11.87 -3.77 13.47
N SER A 315 11.71 -2.51 13.83
CA SER A 315 10.75 -2.03 14.82
C SER A 315 9.97 -0.87 14.21
N PRO A 316 8.65 -0.77 14.43
CA PRO A 316 7.85 0.30 13.87
C PRO A 316 8.36 1.66 14.32
N LYS A 317 8.54 2.56 13.35
CA LYS A 317 8.87 3.96 13.57
C LYS A 317 7.70 4.81 13.10
N PRO A 318 7.20 5.75 13.91
CA PRO A 318 6.16 6.66 13.48
C PRO A 318 6.55 7.37 12.18
N PHE A 319 5.67 7.32 11.17
CA PHE A 319 5.78 8.14 9.96
C PHE A 319 4.41 8.67 9.55
N THR A 320 4.41 9.89 9.02
CA THR A 320 3.21 10.64 8.66
C THR A 320 3.02 10.67 7.15
N LEU A 321 1.83 11.07 6.72
CA LEU A 321 1.59 11.36 5.29
C LEU A 321 2.38 12.62 4.83
N GLU A 322 2.73 13.50 5.77
CA GLU A 322 3.61 14.65 5.53
C GLU A 322 5.05 14.23 5.22
N ASP A 323 5.61 13.25 5.94
CA ASP A 323 6.95 12.70 5.66
C ASP A 323 7.00 12.12 4.24
N VAL A 324 5.97 11.36 3.84
CA VAL A 324 5.81 10.85 2.48
C VAL A 324 5.79 12.01 1.48
N GLY A 325 5.02 13.07 1.76
CA GLY A 325 4.96 14.27 0.92
C GLY A 325 6.30 14.98 0.76
N TYR A 326 7.09 15.13 1.84
CA TYR A 326 8.42 15.73 1.78
C TYR A 326 9.38 14.93 0.91
N THR A 327 9.36 13.61 1.05
CA THR A 327 10.20 12.74 0.23
C THR A 327 9.77 12.78 -1.23
N MET A 328 8.47 12.82 -1.53
CA MET A 328 7.94 13.08 -2.88
C MET A 328 8.41 14.43 -3.46
N ILE A 329 8.49 15.50 -2.66
CA ILE A 329 9.04 16.79 -3.08
C ILE A 329 10.53 16.70 -3.42
N ALA A 330 11.31 15.97 -2.63
CA ALA A 330 12.74 15.82 -2.85
C ALA A 330 13.07 15.21 -4.22
N PHE A 331 12.25 14.27 -4.71
CA PHE A 331 12.39 13.71 -6.06
C PHE A 331 12.28 14.73 -7.19
N LYS A 332 11.46 15.78 -7.03
CA LYS A 332 11.36 16.86 -8.03
C LYS A 332 12.73 17.51 -8.28
N GLY A 333 13.58 17.58 -7.25
CA GLY A 333 14.92 18.14 -7.33
C GLY A 333 15.94 17.25 -8.05
N HIS A 334 15.63 15.97 -8.30
CA HIS A 334 16.56 15.00 -8.90
C HIS A 334 16.33 14.75 -10.40
N GLN A 335 15.57 15.61 -11.08
CA GLN A 335 15.35 15.54 -12.53
C GLN A 335 15.10 14.12 -13.02
N ILE A 336 14.15 13.41 -12.37
CA ILE A 336 13.47 12.33 -13.09
C ILE A 336 12.97 12.96 -14.39
N PRO A 337 13.15 12.30 -15.55
CA PRO A 337 12.56 12.77 -16.79
C PRO A 337 11.05 12.61 -16.64
N PHE A 338 10.44 13.56 -15.95
CA PHE A 338 9.05 13.88 -16.07
C PHE A 338 8.75 14.32 -17.51
N GLY A 339 9.75 14.46 -18.39
CA GLY A 339 9.59 15.12 -19.68
C GLY A 339 8.87 16.46 -19.48
N ASP A 340 8.24 16.95 -20.51
CA ASP A 340 7.25 18.02 -20.37
C ASP A 340 5.93 17.52 -19.70
N LEU A 341 5.90 16.32 -19.10
CA LEU A 341 4.72 15.59 -18.58
C LEU A 341 4.33 15.97 -17.14
N TYR A 342 5.24 16.52 -16.33
CA TYR A 342 4.81 17.35 -15.20
C TYR A 342 4.39 18.70 -15.77
N SER A 343 3.29 18.69 -16.54
CA SER A 343 2.84 19.87 -17.25
C SER A 343 2.81 21.04 -16.28
N GLU A 344 3.20 22.23 -16.74
CA GLU A 344 3.13 23.43 -15.91
C GLU A 344 1.72 23.59 -15.30
N SER A 345 0.68 23.05 -15.97
CA SER A 345 -0.69 22.86 -15.50
C SER A 345 -0.81 21.97 -14.25
N LEU A 346 -0.22 20.77 -14.24
CA LEU A 346 -0.19 19.86 -13.09
C LEU A 346 0.58 20.46 -11.91
N ALA A 347 1.71 21.12 -12.18
CA ALA A 347 2.47 21.85 -11.16
C ALA A 347 1.72 23.06 -10.57
N LYS A 348 0.94 23.77 -11.40
CA LYS A 348 0.13 24.92 -10.99
C LYS A 348 -1.17 24.51 -10.29
N LYS A 349 -1.81 23.42 -10.71
CA LYS A 349 -3.03 22.88 -10.10
C LYS A 349 -2.75 22.12 -8.80
N PHE A 350 -1.62 21.42 -8.72
CA PHE A 350 -1.20 20.64 -7.56
C PHE A 350 0.24 20.99 -7.18
N PRO A 351 0.48 22.24 -6.71
CA PRO A 351 1.81 22.60 -6.25
C PRO A 351 2.12 21.72 -5.04
N LEU A 352 3.16 20.87 -5.11
CA LEU A 352 3.56 19.99 -4.00
C LEU A 352 3.78 20.75 -2.67
N THR A 353 3.93 22.07 -2.72
CA THR A 353 4.01 22.97 -1.56
C THR A 353 2.67 23.31 -0.89
N SER A 354 1.51 23.17 -1.55
CA SER A 354 0.18 23.32 -0.93
C SER A 354 -0.16 22.18 0.04
N PHE A 355 0.71 21.17 0.08
CA PHE A 355 0.61 20.01 0.94
C PHE A 355 1.33 20.21 2.28
N LEU A 356 2.06 21.29 2.55
CA LEU A 356 2.85 21.41 3.80
C LEU A 356 2.05 22.02 4.96
N PRO A 357 1.89 21.32 6.10
CA PRO A 357 1.16 21.85 7.25
C PRO A 357 2.04 22.76 8.13
N LYS A 358 1.39 23.56 9.01
CA LYS A 358 2.08 24.55 9.87
C LYS A 358 1.79 24.43 11.38
N VAL A 359 0.84 23.62 11.87
CA VAL A 359 0.50 23.46 13.32
C VAL A 359 -0.30 22.16 13.60
N LEU A 360 -0.22 21.57 14.81
CA LEU A 360 -1.01 20.42 15.34
C LEU A 360 -2.48 20.37 14.87
N GLY A 361 -3.00 19.17 14.54
CA GLY A 361 -4.17 18.99 13.64
C GLY A 361 -3.80 19.10 12.15
N ALA A 362 -2.52 19.42 11.89
CA ALA A 362 -1.79 19.44 10.63
C ALA A 362 -2.08 18.25 9.73
N GLU A 363 -1.88 17.04 10.24
CA GLU A 363 -1.90 15.84 9.42
C GLU A 363 -3.32 15.51 8.93
N TRP A 364 -4.33 15.72 9.77
CA TRP A 364 -5.73 15.63 9.35
C TRP A 364 -6.08 16.67 8.28
N ARG A 365 -5.51 17.87 8.37
CA ARG A 365 -5.66 18.90 7.32
C ARG A 365 -4.93 18.49 6.04
N TYR A 366 -3.72 17.94 6.16
CA TYR A 366 -2.97 17.38 5.04
C TYR A 366 -3.82 16.32 4.34
N MET A 367 -4.30 15.34 5.09
CA MET A 367 -5.08 14.21 4.59
C MET A 367 -6.38 14.69 3.92
N ARG A 368 -7.06 15.70 4.48
CA ARG A 368 -8.21 16.37 3.83
C ARG A 368 -7.87 17.04 2.51
N ASN A 369 -6.87 17.92 2.50
CA ASN A 369 -6.45 18.61 1.27
C ASN A 369 -6.06 17.60 0.20
N TYR A 370 -5.36 16.56 0.61
CA TYR A 370 -4.95 15.46 -0.24
C TYR A 370 -6.16 14.69 -0.79
N ALA A 371 -7.15 14.37 0.04
CA ALA A 371 -8.39 13.73 -0.38
C ALA A 371 -9.17 14.59 -1.38
N ASP A 372 -9.25 15.90 -1.13
CA ASP A 372 -9.92 16.84 -2.03
C ASP A 372 -9.17 16.95 -3.37
N ASN A 373 -7.83 16.91 -3.36
CA ASN A 373 -7.02 16.86 -4.57
C ASN A 373 -7.29 15.57 -5.37
N GLN A 374 -7.30 14.41 -4.72
CA GLN A 374 -7.63 13.13 -5.37
C GLN A 374 -9.06 13.12 -5.92
N ARG A 375 -10.01 13.72 -5.19
CA ARG A 375 -11.38 13.92 -5.68
C ARG A 375 -11.40 14.78 -6.93
N SER A 376 -10.66 15.89 -6.96
CA SER A 376 -10.58 16.78 -8.13
C SER A 376 -9.96 16.12 -9.38
N LEU A 377 -9.20 15.04 -9.18
CA LEU A 377 -8.67 14.20 -10.25
C LEU A 377 -9.66 13.13 -10.73
N GLY A 378 -10.78 12.94 -10.03
CA GLY A 378 -11.79 11.93 -10.33
C GLY A 378 -11.55 10.57 -9.65
N PHE A 379 -10.62 10.47 -8.70
CA PHE A 379 -10.25 9.19 -8.07
C PHE A 379 -11.44 8.48 -7.40
N PHE A 380 -12.42 9.24 -6.89
CA PHE A 380 -13.57 8.75 -6.11
C PHE A 380 -14.90 8.75 -6.86
N GLU A 381 -14.89 8.96 -8.17
CA GLU A 381 -16.12 9.20 -8.93
C GLU A 381 -16.76 7.90 -9.45
N ASP A 382 -15.95 6.86 -9.68
CA ASP A 382 -16.39 5.66 -10.40
C ASP A 382 -16.62 4.46 -9.49
N ASN A 383 -17.88 4.12 -9.24
CA ASN A 383 -18.26 2.79 -8.78
C ASN A 383 -18.00 1.81 -9.92
N ILE A 384 -16.89 1.05 -9.84
CA ILE A 384 -16.60 -0.01 -10.82
C ILE A 384 -17.53 -1.17 -10.53
N VAL A 385 -18.33 -1.54 -11.53
CA VAL A 385 -19.14 -2.75 -11.52
C VAL A 385 -18.62 -3.64 -12.64
N ASN A 386 -17.89 -4.67 -12.25
CA ASN A 386 -17.50 -5.75 -13.15
C ASN A 386 -18.30 -6.98 -12.75
N PRO A 387 -19.51 -7.16 -13.32
CA PRO A 387 -20.29 -8.35 -13.03
C PRO A 387 -19.47 -9.56 -13.48
N MET A 388 -19.61 -10.67 -12.75
CA MET A 388 -19.04 -11.93 -13.22
C MET A 388 -19.52 -12.18 -14.66
N PRO A 389 -18.64 -12.67 -15.56
CA PRO A 389 -19.04 -12.96 -16.92
C PRO A 389 -20.33 -13.78 -16.88
N GLY A 390 -21.41 -13.28 -17.48
CA GLY A 390 -22.68 -14.00 -17.52
C GLY A 390 -22.50 -15.33 -18.25
N PRO A 391 -23.40 -16.32 -18.08
CA PRO A 391 -23.31 -17.54 -18.86
C PRO A 391 -23.34 -17.11 -20.31
N SER A 392 -22.21 -17.25 -21.00
CA SER A 392 -22.13 -17.01 -22.42
C SER A 392 -23.24 -17.86 -23.00
N ALA A 393 -24.23 -17.21 -23.62
CA ALA A 393 -25.16 -17.91 -24.46
C ALA A 393 -24.26 -18.69 -25.43
N LEU A 394 -24.24 -20.01 -25.29
CA LEU A 394 -23.72 -20.92 -26.30
C LEU A 394 -24.49 -20.54 -27.56
N VAL A 395 -23.87 -19.71 -28.39
CA VAL A 395 -24.29 -19.57 -29.77
C VAL A 395 -23.95 -20.92 -30.39
N VAL A 396 -25.00 -21.74 -30.49
CA VAL A 396 -25.00 -23.06 -31.13
C VAL A 396 -24.54 -22.94 -32.57
#